data_AF-A0A350EY96-F1
#
_entry.id   AF-A0A350EY96-F1
#
_cell.length_a   1.000
_cell.length_b   1.000
_cell.length_c   1.000
_cell.angle_alpha   90.00
_cell.angle_beta   90.00
_cell.angle_gamma   90.00
#
_symmetry.space_group_name_H-M   'P 1'
#
loop_
_entity.id
_entity.type
_entity.pdbx_description
1 polymer ?
#
loop_
_entity_poly.entity_id
_entity_poly.type
_entity_poly.pdbx_seq_one_letter_code
_entity_poly.pdbx_strand_id
1 'polypeptide(L)'
;NKSEMSVGYATLYGDMCGGFGLLKDVYKTSVFALSDWRNRHRPDGLRGPEGRVVPDNILTKKPSAELKPDQFDEDTLPPYDVLDAILKCLIEEDLGPNETARRGFDPAIVARVWRMLENAEYKRRQAPPGVKITGRSFGRDRRYPITNAFKKVD
;
A
#
# COMPACT_ATOMS: atom_id res chain seq x y z
N ASN A 1 -2.80 1.87 4.36
CA ASN A 1 -1.79 0.76 4.45
C ASN A 1 -0.60 1.08 3.54
N LYS A 2 0.42 0.21 3.41
CA LYS A 2 1.62 0.49 2.60
C LYS A 2 1.28 0.70 1.12
N SER A 3 0.34 -0.05 0.56
CA SER A 3 -0.07 0.05 -0.85
C SER A 3 -0.65 1.42 -1.17
N GLU A 4 -1.68 1.83 -0.42
CA GLU A 4 -2.35 3.13 -0.56
C GLU A 4 -1.36 4.30 -0.39
N MET A 5 -0.53 4.24 0.66
CA MET A 5 0.50 5.26 0.92
C MET A 5 1.58 5.29 -0.16
N SER A 6 1.90 4.15 -0.78
CA SER A 6 2.88 4.08 -1.85
C SER A 6 2.42 4.90 -3.05
N VAL A 7 1.18 4.71 -3.49
CA VAL A 7 0.66 5.38 -4.70
C VAL A 7 -0.10 6.67 -4.40
N GLY A 8 -0.12 7.11 -3.14
CA GLY A 8 -0.80 8.34 -2.71
C GLY A 8 -2.32 8.25 -2.79
N TYR A 9 -2.88 7.05 -2.74
CA TYR A 9 -4.32 6.80 -2.64
C TYR A 9 -4.79 7.02 -1.20
N ALA A 10 -4.64 8.28 -0.77
CA ALA A 10 -4.84 8.75 0.58
C ALA A 10 -5.17 10.25 0.54
N THR A 11 -5.96 10.72 1.49
CA THR A 11 -6.40 12.10 1.60
C THR A 11 -5.61 12.80 2.68
N LEU A 12 -4.90 13.87 2.31
CA LEU A 12 -4.22 14.71 3.29
C LEU A 12 -5.25 15.28 4.25
N TYR A 13 -4.95 15.17 5.53
CA TYR A 13 -5.82 15.58 6.64
C TYR A 13 -7.15 14.81 6.74
N GLY A 14 -7.33 13.76 5.93
CA GLY A 14 -8.41 12.78 6.02
C GLY A 14 -7.92 11.50 6.69
N ASP A 15 -7.90 10.40 5.94
CA ASP A 15 -7.45 9.09 6.41
C ASP A 15 -5.99 9.06 6.92
N MET A 16 -5.18 10.05 6.55
CA MET A 16 -3.80 10.19 7.02
C MET A 16 -3.68 10.80 8.42
N CYS A 17 -4.75 11.38 8.97
CA CYS A 17 -4.73 11.99 10.31
C CYS A 17 -4.58 10.93 11.40
N GLY A 18 -3.61 11.14 12.30
CA GLY A 18 -3.43 10.31 13.48
C GLY A 18 -2.01 10.42 14.05
N GLY A 19 -1.81 9.93 15.27
CA GLY A 19 -0.49 9.91 15.92
C GLY A 19 0.39 8.73 15.50
N PHE A 20 -0.20 7.64 15.00
CA PHE A 20 0.53 6.41 14.68
C PHE A 20 -0.19 5.56 13.63
N GLY A 21 0.51 5.22 12.55
CA GLY A 21 0.00 4.36 11.47
C GLY A 21 0.34 2.90 11.68
N LEU A 22 -0.53 2.13 12.34
CA LEU A 22 -0.30 0.70 12.64
C LEU A 22 -0.01 -0.14 11.38
N LEU A 23 -0.76 0.11 10.30
CA LEU A 23 -0.64 -0.63 9.03
C LEU A 23 0.22 0.11 7.99
N LYS A 24 1.02 1.08 8.42
CA LYS A 24 1.84 1.93 7.53
C LYS A 24 2.75 1.11 6.61
N ASP A 25 3.35 0.04 7.12
CA ASP A 25 4.31 -0.79 6.40
C ASP A 25 3.75 -2.19 6.07
N VAL A 26 2.42 -2.34 6.02
CA VAL A 26 1.73 -3.58 5.65
C VAL A 26 1.07 -3.41 4.29
N TYR A 27 1.37 -4.25 3.30
CA TYR A 27 0.68 -4.22 2.00
C TYR A 27 -0.78 -4.64 2.10
N LYS A 28 -1.65 -4.20 1.18
CA LYS A 28 -3.09 -4.52 1.20
C LYS A 28 -3.32 -6.02 1.14
N THR A 29 -2.62 -6.73 0.26
CA THR A 29 -2.64 -8.20 0.20
C THR A 29 -2.31 -8.85 1.55
N SER A 30 -1.30 -8.32 2.26
CA SER A 30 -0.95 -8.76 3.61
C SER A 30 -2.00 -8.39 4.65
N VAL A 31 -2.70 -7.25 4.53
CA VAL A 31 -3.81 -6.89 5.43
C VAL A 31 -4.93 -7.92 5.34
N PHE A 32 -5.33 -8.33 4.13
CA PHE A 32 -6.34 -9.38 3.95
C PHE A 32 -5.85 -10.72 4.51
N ALA A 33 -4.63 -11.13 4.19
CA ALA A 33 -4.05 -12.38 4.70
C ALA A 33 -3.95 -12.40 6.24
N LEU A 34 -3.56 -11.29 6.86
CA LEU A 34 -3.49 -11.15 8.32
C LEU A 34 -4.86 -11.18 8.97
N SER A 35 -5.88 -10.62 8.31
CA SER A 35 -7.26 -10.61 8.81
C SER A 35 -7.85 -12.02 8.81
N ASP A 36 -7.68 -12.76 7.71
CA ASP A 36 -8.07 -14.18 7.60
C ASP A 36 -7.27 -15.06 8.58
N TRP A 37 -5.97 -14.82 8.70
CA TRP A 37 -5.15 -15.49 9.70
C TRP A 37 -5.65 -15.22 11.13
N ARG A 38 -5.94 -13.97 11.49
CA ARG A 38 -6.44 -13.61 12.83
C ARG A 38 -7.81 -14.22 13.12
N ASN A 39 -8.68 -14.43 12.13
CA ASN A 39 -9.94 -15.12 12.35
C ASN A 39 -9.76 -16.61 12.70
N ARG A 40 -8.66 -17.22 12.28
CA ARG A 40 -8.33 -18.64 12.55
C ARG A 40 -7.39 -18.85 13.74
N HIS A 41 -6.76 -17.77 14.22
CA HIS A 41 -5.73 -17.86 15.26
C HIS A 41 -5.95 -16.78 16.33
N ARG A 42 -5.71 -17.15 17.59
CA ARG A 42 -5.60 -16.20 18.70
C ARG A 42 -4.28 -16.42 19.43
N PRO A 43 -3.23 -15.67 19.09
CA PRO A 43 -1.99 -15.68 19.85
C PRO A 43 -2.19 -15.39 21.34
N ASP A 44 -1.38 -16.04 22.16
CA ASP A 44 -1.33 -15.81 23.59
C ASP A 44 -0.98 -14.35 23.90
N GLY A 45 -1.64 -13.78 24.92
CA GLY A 45 -1.43 -12.38 25.33
C GLY A 45 -2.24 -11.34 24.55
N LEU A 46 -3.02 -11.72 23.53
CA LEU A 46 -3.95 -10.79 22.89
C LEU A 46 -5.15 -10.47 23.79
N ARG A 47 -5.45 -9.17 23.90
CA ARG A 47 -6.61 -8.66 24.68
C ARG A 47 -7.93 -8.63 23.89
N GLY A 48 -7.90 -9.04 22.62
CA GLY A 48 -9.08 -9.10 21.75
C GLY A 48 -9.92 -10.37 21.97
N PRO A 49 -11.14 -10.42 21.40
CA PRO A 49 -12.06 -11.53 21.58
C PRO A 49 -11.54 -12.84 20.97
N GLU A 50 -12.06 -13.96 21.49
CA GLU A 50 -11.88 -15.27 20.90
C GLU A 50 -12.72 -15.45 19.62
N GLY A 51 -12.33 -16.42 18.79
CA GLY A 51 -13.01 -16.71 17.54
C GLY A 51 -12.82 -15.64 16.46
N ARG A 52 -13.82 -15.55 15.57
CA ARG A 52 -13.83 -14.63 14.42
C ARG A 52 -13.98 -13.19 14.88
N VAL A 53 -13.03 -12.33 14.50
CA VAL A 53 -13.00 -10.90 14.87
C VAL A 53 -13.32 -10.00 13.68
N VAL A 54 -12.88 -10.40 12.48
CA VAL A 54 -13.14 -9.67 11.24
C VAL A 54 -14.32 -10.33 10.52
N PRO A 55 -15.45 -9.64 10.34
CA PRO A 55 -16.59 -10.16 9.58
C PRO A 55 -16.24 -10.54 8.13
N ASP A 56 -16.85 -11.62 7.62
CA ASP A 56 -16.55 -12.15 6.30
C ASP A 56 -16.88 -11.15 5.18
N ASN A 57 -17.93 -10.35 5.35
CA ASN A 57 -18.30 -9.32 4.39
C ASN A 57 -17.22 -8.22 4.21
N ILE A 58 -16.39 -7.96 5.23
CA ILE A 58 -15.25 -7.04 5.09
C ILE A 58 -14.14 -7.67 4.25
N LEU A 59 -14.02 -9.00 4.27
CA LEU A 59 -12.99 -9.74 3.52
C LEU A 59 -13.41 -10.03 2.08
N THR A 60 -14.71 -10.20 1.82
CA THR A 60 -15.24 -10.53 0.48
C THR A 60 -15.70 -9.32 -0.32
N LYS A 61 -16.01 -8.20 0.34
CA LYS A 61 -16.40 -6.97 -0.36
C LYS A 61 -15.23 -6.44 -1.18
N LYS A 62 -15.55 -6.00 -2.41
CA LYS A 62 -14.59 -5.34 -3.28
C LYS A 62 -14.05 -4.05 -2.62
N PRO A 63 -12.72 -3.81 -2.62
CA PRO A 63 -12.13 -2.61 -2.02
C PRO A 63 -12.70 -1.30 -2.60
N SER A 64 -12.99 -0.36 -1.71
CA SER A 64 -13.54 0.96 -2.05
C SER A 64 -13.19 1.99 -0.96
N ALA A 65 -12.98 3.25 -1.37
CA ALA A 65 -12.88 4.40 -0.46
C ALA A 65 -14.25 4.96 -0.02
N GLU A 66 -15.36 4.45 -0.57
CA GLU A 66 -16.75 4.77 -0.17
C GLU A 66 -17.10 6.28 -0.18
N LEU A 67 -16.43 7.09 -1.01
CA LEU A 67 -16.69 8.54 -1.09
C LEU A 67 -17.91 8.87 -1.96
N LYS A 68 -18.31 7.95 -2.84
CA LYS A 68 -19.51 8.05 -3.69
C LYS A 68 -20.08 6.66 -4.02
N PRO A 69 -21.35 6.56 -4.46
CA PRO A 69 -21.95 5.30 -4.88
C PRO A 69 -21.14 4.61 -6.00
N ASP A 70 -21.08 3.28 -5.95
CA ASP A 70 -20.43 2.40 -6.92
C ASP A 70 -18.96 2.73 -7.23
N GLN A 71 -18.27 3.38 -6.30
CA GLN A 71 -16.83 3.61 -6.38
C GLN A 71 -16.05 2.35 -5.99
N PHE A 72 -15.03 2.00 -6.76
CA PHE A 72 -14.06 0.97 -6.41
C PHE A 72 -12.62 1.48 -6.52
N ASP A 73 -11.72 0.91 -5.72
CA ASP A 73 -10.29 1.28 -5.78
C ASP A 73 -9.71 0.98 -7.18
N GLU A 74 -10.17 -0.13 -7.79
CA GLU A 74 -9.77 -0.58 -9.13
C GLU A 74 -10.15 0.38 -10.26
N ASP A 75 -11.05 1.34 -10.02
CA ASP A 75 -11.34 2.40 -10.99
C ASP A 75 -10.09 3.27 -11.22
N THR A 76 -9.20 3.35 -10.22
CA THR A 76 -7.99 4.19 -10.22
C THR A 76 -6.70 3.40 -10.05
N LEU A 77 -6.75 2.21 -9.48
CA LEU A 77 -5.60 1.37 -9.18
C LEU A 77 -5.64 0.07 -10.00
N PRO A 78 -4.50 -0.54 -10.33
CA PRO A 78 -4.48 -1.95 -10.68
C PRO A 78 -5.02 -2.81 -9.51
N PRO A 79 -5.47 -4.05 -9.77
CA PRO A 79 -5.76 -5.02 -8.72
C PRO A 79 -4.63 -5.10 -7.68
N TYR A 80 -4.98 -5.22 -6.40
CA TYR A 80 -4.01 -5.07 -5.31
C TYR A 80 -2.90 -6.13 -5.32
N ASP A 81 -3.16 -7.33 -5.80
CA ASP A 81 -2.15 -8.37 -6.01
C ASP A 81 -1.09 -7.95 -7.02
N VAL A 82 -1.51 -7.37 -8.15
CA VAL A 82 -0.62 -6.80 -9.17
C VAL A 82 0.10 -5.57 -8.64
N LEU A 83 -0.64 -4.64 -8.01
CA LEU A 83 -0.09 -3.41 -7.46
C LEU A 83 0.99 -3.70 -6.41
N ASP A 84 0.69 -4.56 -5.43
CA ASP A 84 1.62 -4.89 -4.36
C ASP A 84 2.87 -5.60 -4.88
N ALA A 85 2.73 -6.47 -5.88
CA ALA A 85 3.87 -7.14 -6.51
C ALA A 85 4.80 -6.14 -7.22
N ILE A 86 4.24 -5.20 -7.99
CA ILE A 86 5.00 -4.12 -8.63
C ILE A 86 5.67 -3.23 -7.58
N LEU A 87 4.94 -2.84 -6.53
CA LEU A 87 5.48 -2.00 -5.45
C LEU A 87 6.61 -2.67 -4.69
N LYS A 88 6.57 -4.00 -4.48
CA LYS A 88 7.69 -4.74 -3.87
C LYS A 88 8.95 -4.64 -4.72
N CYS A 89 8.84 -4.81 -6.05
CA CYS A 89 9.96 -4.64 -6.96
C CYS A 89 10.52 -3.20 -6.90
N LEU A 90 9.65 -2.19 -6.99
CA LEU A 90 10.06 -0.78 -7.05
C LEU A 90 10.59 -0.23 -5.71
N ILE A 91 10.09 -0.74 -4.58
CA ILE A 91 10.41 -0.20 -3.25
C ILE A 91 11.45 -1.06 -2.56
N GLU A 92 11.21 -2.37 -2.44
CA GLU A 92 12.00 -3.25 -1.57
C GLU A 92 13.18 -3.86 -2.31
N GLU A 93 13.00 -4.25 -3.57
CA GLU A 93 14.08 -4.74 -4.44
C GLU A 93 14.84 -3.62 -5.15
N ASP A 94 14.38 -2.36 -5.04
CA ASP A 94 15.00 -1.17 -5.64
C ASP A 94 15.14 -1.22 -7.17
N LEU A 95 14.24 -1.94 -7.84
CA LEU A 95 14.27 -2.10 -9.28
C LEU A 95 13.71 -0.86 -9.99
N GLY A 96 14.27 -0.55 -11.15
CA GLY A 96 13.68 0.44 -12.06
C GLY A 96 12.40 -0.05 -12.72
N PRO A 97 11.61 0.84 -13.36
CA PRO A 97 10.38 0.45 -14.07
C PRO A 97 10.64 -0.57 -15.20
N ASN A 98 11.74 -0.42 -15.95
CA ASN A 98 12.07 -1.34 -17.04
C ASN A 98 12.48 -2.73 -16.53
N GLU A 99 13.21 -2.81 -15.41
CA GLU A 99 13.56 -4.09 -14.77
C GLU A 99 12.34 -4.76 -14.15
N THR A 100 11.47 -3.98 -13.53
CA THR A 100 10.20 -4.46 -12.99
C THR A 100 9.31 -5.02 -14.10
N ALA A 101 9.20 -4.34 -15.25
CA ALA A 101 8.45 -4.86 -16.40
C ALA A 101 9.01 -6.20 -16.90
N ARG A 102 10.34 -6.38 -16.91
CA ARG A 102 10.99 -7.68 -17.27
C ARG A 102 10.64 -8.82 -16.32
N ARG A 103 10.06 -8.56 -15.14
CA ARG A 103 9.52 -9.59 -14.23
C ARG A 103 8.16 -10.14 -14.67
N GLY A 104 7.66 -9.73 -15.84
CA GLY A 104 6.42 -10.24 -16.44
C GLY A 104 5.20 -9.36 -16.21
N PHE A 105 5.39 -8.13 -15.71
CA PHE A 105 4.30 -7.16 -15.57
C PHE A 105 4.14 -6.33 -16.85
N ASP A 106 2.91 -5.91 -17.14
CA ASP A 106 2.64 -4.99 -18.24
C ASP A 106 3.43 -3.67 -18.05
N PRO A 107 4.31 -3.29 -19.00
CA PRO A 107 5.08 -2.05 -18.93
C PRO A 107 4.23 -0.80 -18.71
N ALA A 108 3.03 -0.74 -19.30
CA ALA A 108 2.13 0.40 -19.12
C ALA A 108 1.62 0.52 -17.69
N ILE A 109 1.29 -0.63 -17.06
CA ILE A 109 0.87 -0.67 -15.65
C ILE A 109 2.04 -0.30 -14.74
N VAL A 110 3.24 -0.85 -14.99
CA VAL A 110 4.44 -0.52 -14.20
C VAL A 110 4.76 0.98 -14.27
N ALA A 111 4.76 1.55 -15.48
CA ALA A 111 5.01 2.98 -15.68
C ALA A 111 3.98 3.86 -14.97
N ARG A 112 2.70 3.45 -14.96
CA ARG A 112 1.63 4.13 -14.21
C ARG A 112 1.88 4.06 -12.70
N VAL A 113 2.14 2.88 -12.15
CA VAL A 113 2.40 2.68 -10.71
C VAL A 113 3.63 3.46 -10.26
N TRP A 114 4.72 3.41 -11.04
CA TRP A 114 5.94 4.19 -10.78
C TRP A 114 5.65 5.69 -10.70
N ARG A 115 4.86 6.23 -11.63
CA ARG A 115 4.48 7.64 -11.64
C ARG A 115 3.65 8.01 -10.41
N MET A 116 2.70 7.16 -10.02
CA MET A 116 1.90 7.37 -8.80
C MET A 116 2.80 7.33 -7.55
N LEU A 117 3.75 6.40 -7.50
CA LEU A 117 4.72 6.27 -6.43
C LEU A 117 5.54 7.56 -6.25
N GLU A 118 6.11 8.07 -7.33
CA GLU A 118 6.92 9.30 -7.30
C GLU A 118 6.08 10.52 -6.90
N ASN A 119 4.89 10.69 -7.49
CA ASN A 119 4.02 11.83 -7.20
C ASN A 119 3.49 11.86 -5.76
N ALA A 120 3.49 10.72 -5.06
CA ALA A 120 2.95 10.61 -3.71
C ALA A 120 3.95 11.00 -2.59
N GLU A 121 5.17 11.41 -2.92
CA GLU A 121 6.22 11.73 -1.93
C GLU A 121 5.78 12.81 -0.94
N TYR A 122 5.12 13.88 -1.41
CA TYR A 122 4.65 14.97 -0.55
C TYR A 122 3.61 14.52 0.49
N LYS A 123 2.77 13.53 0.15
CA LYS A 123 1.81 12.95 1.10
C LYS A 123 2.56 12.13 2.14
N ARG A 124 3.44 11.21 1.70
CA ARG A 124 4.19 10.32 2.60
C ARG A 124 5.05 11.07 3.62
N ARG A 125 5.59 12.23 3.26
CA ARG A 125 6.36 13.11 4.17
C ARG A 125 5.56 13.64 5.36
N GLN A 126 4.24 13.68 5.25
CA GLN A 126 3.31 14.12 6.29
C GLN A 126 2.62 12.95 7.00
N ALA A 127 2.90 11.70 6.59
CA ALA A 127 2.30 10.53 7.21
C ALA A 127 2.86 10.29 8.62
N PRO A 128 2.04 9.80 9.56
CA PRO A 128 2.48 9.54 10.92
C PRO A 128 3.61 8.49 10.98
N PRO A 129 4.34 8.43 12.11
CA PRO A 129 5.23 7.31 12.39
C PRO A 129 4.44 6.00 12.44
N GLY A 130 5.12 4.87 12.29
CA GLY A 130 4.51 3.55 12.28
C GLY A 130 5.58 2.46 12.39
N VAL A 131 5.13 1.21 12.54
CA VAL A 131 6.04 0.06 12.64
C VAL A 131 6.58 -0.29 11.25
N LYS A 132 7.89 -0.55 11.17
CA LYS A 132 8.53 -1.14 10.00
C LYS A 132 8.55 -2.66 10.15
N ILE A 133 8.08 -3.38 9.14
CA ILE A 133 8.11 -4.85 9.10
C ILE A 133 8.75 -5.41 7.81
N THR A 134 8.97 -4.55 6.81
CA THR A 134 9.54 -4.94 5.51
C THR A 134 11.03 -4.60 5.42
N GLY A 135 11.70 -5.07 4.36
CA GLY A 135 13.12 -4.76 4.15
C GLY A 135 13.39 -3.26 3.98
N ARG A 136 12.46 -2.55 3.31
CA ARG A 136 12.59 -1.12 3.00
C ARG A 136 11.27 -0.38 3.18
N SER A 137 11.29 0.61 4.07
CA SER A 137 10.14 1.42 4.44
C SER A 137 10.27 2.88 4.00
N PHE A 138 9.14 3.57 3.89
CA PHE A 138 9.14 5.00 3.60
C PHE A 138 9.62 5.82 4.81
N GLY A 139 10.49 6.80 4.55
CA GLY A 139 11.05 7.68 5.58
C GLY A 139 12.56 7.54 5.67
N ARG A 140 13.09 6.78 6.62
CA ARG A 140 14.55 6.66 6.77
C ARG A 140 15.20 5.88 5.62
N ASP A 141 14.57 4.80 5.15
CA ASP A 141 15.21 3.87 4.22
C ASP A 141 15.02 4.27 2.75
N ARG A 142 13.91 4.96 2.41
CA ARG A 142 13.65 5.52 1.09
C ARG A 142 13.37 7.02 1.20
N ARG A 143 14.29 7.85 0.72
CA ARG A 143 14.24 9.33 0.77
C ARG A 143 14.36 9.90 -0.63
N TYR A 144 13.24 10.41 -1.15
CA TYR A 144 13.19 11.03 -2.47
C TYR A 144 12.83 12.51 -2.35
N PRO A 145 13.23 13.36 -3.31
CA PRO A 145 12.84 14.76 -3.32
C PRO A 145 11.34 14.90 -3.64
N ILE A 146 10.69 15.89 -3.01
CA ILE A 146 9.29 16.23 -3.34
C ILE A 146 9.24 16.88 -4.73
N THR A 147 10.05 17.92 -4.94
CA THR A 147 10.20 18.55 -6.25
C THR A 147 11.13 17.67 -7.09
N ASN A 148 10.52 16.78 -7.88
CA ASN A 148 11.22 15.83 -8.73
C ASN A 148 10.69 15.91 -10.17
N ALA A 149 11.57 16.18 -11.14
CA ALA A 149 11.25 16.14 -12.56
C ALA A 149 11.93 14.96 -13.29
N PHE A 150 12.52 14.03 -12.54
CA PHE A 150 13.10 12.81 -13.10
C PHE A 150 12.00 11.94 -13.70
N LYS A 151 11.86 11.99 -15.02
CA LYS A 151 10.90 11.18 -15.79
C LYS A 151 11.64 10.17 -16.64
N LYS A 152 12.36 9.25 -16.01
CA LYS A 152 13.00 8.18 -16.76
C LYS A 152 12.00 7.06 -17.00
N VAL A 153 11.49 7.01 -18.24
CA VAL A 153 10.92 5.81 -18.86
C VAL A 153 11.48 5.84 -20.27
N ASP A 154 12.61 5.14 -20.46
CA ASP A 154 13.12 4.81 -21.81
C ASP A 154 12.26 3.68 -22.39
#